data_AF-D6MK60-F1
#
_entry.id   AF-D6MK60-F1
#
_cell.length_a   1.000
_cell.length_b   1.000
_cell.length_c   1.000
_cell.angle_alpha   90.00
_cell.angle_beta   90.00
_cell.angle_gamma   90.00
#
_symmetry.space_group_name_H-M   'P 1'
#
loop_
_entity.id
_entity.type
_entity.pdbx_description
1 polymer ?
#
loop_
_entity_poly.entity_id
_entity_poly.type
_entity_poly.pdbx_seq_one_letter_code
_entity_poly.pdbx_strand_id
1 'polypeptide(L)' 'LLRCGKSCRLRWINYLRPDLKRGNFTEEEDDLIIKLHSLLGNKWSLIAGRLPGRTDNEIKNYWNTH' A
#
# COMPACT_ATOMS: atom_id res chain seq x y z
N LEU A 1 9.16 3.89 25.17
CA LEU A 1 9.55 3.04 24.02
C LEU A 1 10.51 3.83 23.14
N LEU A 2 11.80 3.50 23.17
CA LEU A 2 12.78 4.09 22.24
C LEU A 2 12.58 3.44 20.87
N ARG A 3 12.35 4.26 19.84
CA ARG A 3 12.14 3.79 18.45
C ARG A 3 13.31 4.28 17.60
N CYS A 4 13.89 3.38 16.80
CA CYS A 4 14.90 3.78 15.83
C CYS A 4 14.25 4.56 14.67
N GLY A 5 15.05 5.41 14.00
CA GLY A 5 14.54 6.24 12.89
C GLY A 5 13.82 5.44 11.80
N LYS A 6 14.29 4.23 11.49
CA LYS A 6 13.64 3.32 10.53
C LYS A 6 12.22 2.96 10.95
N SER A 7 12.01 2.63 12.24
CA SER A 7 10.69 2.28 12.76
C SER A 7 9.75 3.48 12.75
N CYS A 8 10.23 4.67 13.13
CA CYS A 8 9.44 5.90 13.10
C CYS A 8 8.99 6.23 11.67
N ARG A 9 9.92 6.18 10.70
CA ARG A 9 9.63 6.44 9.29
C ARG A 9 8.59 5.47 8.73
N LEU A 10 8.73 4.17 8.99
CA LEU A 10 7.75 3.16 8.55
C LEU A 10 6.37 3.39 9.17
N ARG A 11 6.32 3.77 10.45
CA ARG A 11 5.06 4.08 11.12
C ARG A 11 4.38 5.30 10.51
N TRP A 12 5.14 6.35 10.20
CA TRP A 12 4.61 7.53 9.53
C TRP A 12 4.01 7.17 8.17
N ILE A 13 4.82 6.57 7.30
CA ILE A 13 4.44 6.27 5.91
C ILE A 13 3.23 5.35 5.81
N ASN A 14 3.15 4.33 6.68
CA ASN A 14 2.10 3.31 6.57
C ASN A 14 0.84 3.57 7.41
N TYR A 15 0.88 4.53 8.36
CA TYR A 15 -0.25 4.68 9.31
C TYR A 15 -0.58 6.11 9.73
N LEU A 16 0.40 7.01 9.85
CA LEU A 16 0.17 8.34 10.44
C LEU A 16 0.06 9.46 9.38
N ARG A 17 0.51 9.22 8.15
CA ARG A 17 0.42 10.19 7.06
C ARG A 17 -1.08 10.51 6.78
N PRO A 18 -1.50 11.78 6.75
CA PRO A 18 -2.91 12.16 6.76
C PRO A 18 -3.67 11.88 5.45
N ASP A 19 -2.94 11.71 4.34
CA ASP A 19 -3.45 11.38 3.01
C ASP A 19 -3.71 9.87 2.81
N LEU A 20 -3.50 9.04 3.83
CA LEU A 20 -3.76 7.62 3.76
C LEU A 20 -5.25 7.31 3.86
N LYS A 21 -5.76 6.56 2.88
CA LYS A 21 -7.10 6.00 2.94
C LYS A 21 -7.12 4.89 3.98
N ARG A 22 -8.17 4.86 4.80
CA ARG A 22 -8.40 3.83 5.81
C ARG A 22 -9.60 2.98 5.39
N GLY A 23 -9.52 1.68 5.68
CA GLY A 23 -10.57 0.71 5.35
C GLY A 23 -10.20 -0.18 4.17
N ASN A 24 -11.16 -1.00 3.76
CA ASN A 24 -11.00 -2.01 2.72
C ASN A 24 -10.74 -1.37 1.35
N PHE A 25 -10.14 -2.14 0.44
CA PHE A 25 -10.03 -1.76 -0.97
C PHE A 25 -11.43 -1.74 -1.59
N THR A 26 -11.69 -0.77 -2.46
CA THR A 26 -12.92 -0.76 -3.27
C THR A 26 -12.75 -1.72 -4.44
N GLU A 27 -13.86 -2.11 -5.09
CA GLU A 27 -13.81 -3.00 -6.27
C GLU A 27 -12.94 -2.38 -7.40
N GLU A 28 -13.00 -1.06 -7.58
CA GLU A 28 -12.17 -0.39 -8.58
C GLU A 28 -10.69 -0.40 -8.21
N GLU A 29 -10.36 -0.30 -6.91
CA GLU A 29 -8.98 -0.42 -6.45
C GLU A 29 -8.48 -1.85 -6.61
N ASP A 30 -9.33 -2.85 -6.37
CA ASP A 30 -9.02 -4.27 -6.58
C ASP A 30 -8.74 -4.62 -8.04
N ASP A 31 -9.67 -4.26 -8.94
CA ASP A 31 -9.51 -4.45 -10.38
C ASP A 31 -8.22 -3.80 -10.90
N LEU A 32 -7.91 -2.61 -10.39
CA LEU A 32 -6.70 -1.90 -10.74
C LEU A 32 -5.44 -2.61 -10.20
N ILE A 33 -5.47 -3.14 -8.98
CA ILE A 33 -4.37 -3.92 -8.40
C ILE A 33 -4.11 -5.17 -9.25
N ILE A 34 -5.15 -5.94 -9.57
CA ILE A 34 -5.05 -7.16 -10.38
C ILE A 34 -4.46 -6.83 -11.76
N LYS A 35 -5.00 -5.81 -12.43
CA LYS A 35 -4.51 -5.38 -13.75
C LYS A 35 -3.05 -4.94 -13.70
N LEU A 36 -2.68 -4.11 -12.73
CA LEU A 36 -1.30 -3.61 -12.60
C LEU A 36 -0.33 -4.72 -12.19
N HIS A 37 -0.74 -5.65 -11.34
CA HIS A 37 0.06 -6.81 -10.96
C HIS A 37 0.33 -7.72 -12.17
N SER A 38 -0.67 -7.99 -13.01
CA SER A 38 -0.47 -8.76 -14.24
C SER A 38 0.59 -8.16 -15.18
N LEU A 39 0.72 -6.83 -15.18
CA LEU A 39 1.64 -6.09 -16.04
C LEU A 39 3.03 -5.89 -15.41
N LEU A 40 3.09 -5.71 -14.09
CA LEU A 40 4.29 -5.24 -13.38
C LEU A 40 4.88 -6.29 -12.43
N GLY A 41 4.14 -7.36 -12.11
CA GLY A 41 4.44 -8.32 -11.07
C GLY A 41 4.47 -7.68 -9.68
N ASN A 42 5.35 -8.17 -8.81
CA ASN A 42 5.48 -7.76 -7.40
C ASN A 42 6.15 -6.37 -7.20
N LYS A 43 6.00 -5.44 -8.16
CA LYS A 43 6.54 -4.08 -8.08
C LYS A 43 5.61 -3.15 -7.28
N TRP A 44 5.40 -3.47 -6.00
CA TRP A 44 4.40 -2.83 -5.14
C TRP A 44 4.50 -1.30 -5.07
N SER A 45 5.72 -0.75 -4.97
CA SER A 45 5.91 0.71 -4.93
C SER A 45 5.47 1.39 -6.23
N LEU A 46 5.54 0.71 -7.38
CA LEU A 46 5.07 1.24 -8.66
C LEU A 46 3.54 1.15 -8.78
N ILE A 47 2.95 0.07 -8.26
CA ILE A 47 1.49 -0.11 -8.21
C ILE A 47 0.87 0.94 -7.26
N ALA A 48 1.46 1.16 -6.07
CA ALA A 48 1.03 2.18 -5.12
C ALA A 48 1.04 3.60 -5.71
N GLY A 49 1.98 3.89 -6.62
CA GLY A 49 2.02 5.16 -7.33
C GLY A 49 0.79 5.45 -8.21
N ARG A 50 -0.04 4.43 -8.50
CA ARG A 50 -1.30 4.54 -9.27
C ARG A 50 -2.55 4.48 -8.38
N LEU A 51 -2.40 4.27 -7.07
CA LEU A 51 -3.50 4.13 -6.10
C LEU A 51 -3.37 5.24 -5.05
N PRO A 52 -3.97 6.42 -5.27
CA PRO A 52 -3.82 7.55 -4.37
C PRO A 52 -4.35 7.21 -2.96
N GLY A 53 -3.50 7.45 -1.96
CA GLY A 53 -3.81 7.16 -0.56
C GLY A 53 -3.61 5.71 -0.14
N ARG A 54 -3.15 4.82 -1.02
CA ARG A 54 -2.72 3.45 -0.68
C ARG A 54 -1.19 3.34 -0.69
N THR A 55 -0.68 2.49 0.19
CA THR A 55 0.75 2.19 0.29
C THR A 55 1.10 0.88 -0.39
N ASP A 56 2.37 0.75 -0.76
CA ASP A 56 2.95 -0.49 -1.28
C ASP A 56 2.82 -1.65 -0.27
N ASN A 57 2.91 -1.34 1.02
CA ASN A 57 2.72 -2.33 2.08
C ASN A 57 1.27 -2.83 2.17
N GLU A 58 0.27 -1.94 2.04
CA GLU A 58 -1.14 -2.34 2.02
C GLU A 58 -1.46 -3.23 0.81
N ILE A 59 -0.99 -2.87 -0.38
CA ILE A 59 -1.25 -3.64 -1.61
C ILE A 59 -0.60 -5.02 -1.53
N LYS A 60 0.65 -5.08 -1.09
CA LYS A 60 1.35 -6.36 -0.86
C LYS A 60 0.60 -7.22 0.17
N ASN A 61 0.11 -6.62 1.25
CA ASN A 61 -0.66 -7.35 2.26
C ASN A 61 -1.95 -7.89 1.65
N TYR A 62 -2.71 -7.04 0.95
CA TYR A 62 -3.94 -7.40 0.26
C TYR A 62 -3.76 -8.61 -0.67
N TRP A 63 -2.70 -8.59 -1.49
CA TRP A 63 -2.37 -9.66 -2.43
C TRP A 63 -1.94 -10.97 -1.77
N ASN A 64 -1.28 -10.92 -0.60
CA ASN A 64 -0.84 -12.14 0.09
C ASN A 64 -1.92 -12.74 1.01
N THR A 65 -2.99 -11.99 1.29
CA THR A 65 -4.10 -12.45 2.12
C THR A 65 -5.31 -12.93 1.32
N HIS A 66 -5.32 -12.71 0.01
CA HIS A 66 -6.29 -13.25 -0.96
C HIS A 66 -5.59 -14.26 -1.85
#